data_AF-A0A6B3GUB2-F1
#
_entry.id   AF-A0A6B3GUB2-F1
#
_cell.length_a   1.000
_cell.length_b   1.000
_cell.length_c   1.000
_cell.angle_alpha   90.00
_cell.angle_beta   90.00
_cell.angle_gamma   90.00
#
_symmetry.space_group_name_H-M   'P 1'
#
loop_
_entity.id
_entity.type
_entity.pdbx_description
1 polymer ?
#
loop_
_entity_poly.entity_id
_entity_poly.type
_entity_poly.pdbx_seq_one_letter_code
_entity_poly.pdbx_strand_id
1 'polypeptide(L)'
;LDRDDLAERAADAVEWVWTHTVLPDWPRRRRVLEADVVARTAQLGRAGWAEALNGLRPGIRWLGGSRLQINTYDNPPRELDRAQLLFIPVTPGQSWVCWDIPHRYGLVYPCSGALAEAGRMPVPAALGALIGPARAAVLLLLASPLSTTQLVALTGQGLGSVGRHLRILLDAGLVRRRRAGRSVLYFRTEAGDILARGAG
;
A
#
# COMPACT_ATOMS: atom_id res chain seq x y z
N LEU A 1 -16.39 -0.72 41.22
CA LEU A 1 -16.89 -0.77 39.83
C LEU A 1 -16.61 -2.18 39.34
N ASP A 2 -17.44 -3.13 39.76
CA ASP A 2 -17.41 -4.50 39.25
C ASP A 2 -18.64 -4.61 38.38
N ARG A 3 -18.43 -4.72 37.07
CA ARG A 3 -19.49 -4.77 36.08
C ARG A 3 -19.21 -5.95 35.18
N ASP A 4 -20.09 -6.93 35.23
CA ASP A 4 -19.98 -8.18 34.47
C ASP A 4 -20.27 -7.99 32.97
N ASP A 5 -20.70 -6.79 32.55
CA ASP A 5 -21.09 -6.44 31.17
C ASP A 5 -19.93 -5.84 30.33
N LEU A 6 -18.73 -5.67 30.90
CA LEU A 6 -17.64 -4.94 30.22
C LEU A 6 -17.19 -5.61 28.91
N ALA A 7 -17.11 -6.95 28.89
CA ALA A 7 -16.71 -7.69 27.71
C ALA A 7 -17.74 -7.58 26.58
N GLU A 8 -19.03 -7.68 26.93
CA GLU A 8 -20.15 -7.55 25.99
C GLU A 8 -20.20 -6.14 25.39
N ARG A 9 -20.11 -5.10 26.25
CA ARG A 9 -20.09 -3.71 25.79
C ARG A 9 -18.87 -3.37 24.93
N ALA A 10 -17.71 -3.98 25.20
CA ALA A 10 -16.54 -3.83 24.36
C ALA A 10 -16.72 -4.51 23.00
N ALA A 11 -17.32 -5.70 22.95
CA ALA A 11 -17.66 -6.38 21.71
C ALA A 11 -18.64 -5.57 20.87
N ASP A 12 -19.72 -5.05 21.48
CA ASP A 12 -20.71 -4.19 20.82
C ASP A 12 -20.07 -2.94 20.24
N ALA A 13 -19.17 -2.30 21.00
CA ALA A 13 -18.45 -1.11 20.54
C ALA A 13 -17.56 -1.42 19.32
N VAL A 14 -16.83 -2.55 19.34
CA VAL A 14 -16.00 -2.98 18.22
C VAL A 14 -16.85 -3.34 17.00
N GLU A 15 -17.97 -4.03 17.18
CA GLU A 15 -18.90 -4.39 16.10
C GLU A 15 -19.54 -3.15 15.48
N TRP A 16 -19.95 -2.18 16.31
CA TRP A 16 -20.49 -0.92 15.83
C TRP A 16 -19.47 -0.16 14.99
N VAL A 17 -18.23 -0.04 15.48
CA VAL A 17 -17.12 0.62 14.74
C VAL A 17 -16.86 -0.11 13.43
N TRP A 18 -16.79 -1.44 13.46
CA TRP A 18 -16.60 -2.24 12.24
C TRP A 18 -17.70 -1.94 11.22
N THR A 19 -18.96 -2.09 11.61
CA THR A 19 -20.12 -2.02 10.72
C THR A 19 -20.33 -0.62 10.15
N HIS A 20 -20.12 0.43 10.95
CA HIS A 20 -20.46 1.80 10.55
C HIS A 20 -19.28 2.60 10.01
N THR A 21 -18.04 2.22 10.33
CA THR A 21 -16.85 3.03 9.99
C THR A 21 -15.84 2.31 9.10
N VAL A 22 -15.75 0.97 9.18
CA VAL A 22 -14.77 0.18 8.43
C VAL A 22 -15.42 -0.52 7.26
N LEU A 23 -16.48 -1.29 7.50
CA LEU A 23 -17.16 -2.15 6.54
C LEU A 23 -17.59 -1.41 5.25
N PRO A 24 -18.17 -0.19 5.30
CA PRO A 24 -18.60 0.52 4.08
C PRO A 24 -17.44 0.80 3.11
N ASP A 25 -16.24 1.02 3.65
CA ASP A 25 -15.02 1.33 2.88
C ASP A 25 -14.06 0.11 2.78
N TRP A 26 -14.40 -1.02 3.41
CA TRP A 26 -13.52 -2.16 3.55
C TRP A 26 -13.06 -2.75 2.20
N PRO A 27 -13.94 -2.91 1.18
CA PRO A 27 -13.47 -3.39 -0.12
C PRO A 27 -12.38 -2.50 -0.73
N ARG A 28 -12.46 -1.18 -0.56
CA ARG A 28 -11.43 -0.24 -1.02
C ARG A 28 -10.16 -0.37 -0.19
N ARG A 29 -10.27 -0.32 1.15
CA ARG A 29 -9.13 -0.46 2.08
C ARG A 29 -8.37 -1.76 1.83
N ARG A 30 -9.07 -2.90 1.76
CA ARG A 30 -8.47 -4.21 1.50
C ARG A 30 -7.63 -4.23 0.22
N ARG A 31 -8.11 -3.62 -0.86
CA ARG A 31 -7.38 -3.54 -2.14
C ARG A 31 -6.12 -2.67 -2.03
N VAL A 32 -6.16 -1.60 -1.23
CA VAL A 32 -4.99 -0.75 -0.91
C VAL A 32 -3.96 -1.54 -0.09
N LEU A 33 -4.40 -2.28 0.92
CA LEU A 33 -3.53 -3.15 1.74
C LEU A 33 -2.86 -4.23 0.89
N GLU A 34 -3.63 -4.94 0.06
CA GLU A 34 -3.13 -5.96 -0.87
C GLU A 34 -2.11 -5.37 -1.87
N ALA A 35 -2.31 -4.12 -2.31
CA ALA A 35 -1.36 -3.41 -3.17
C ALA A 35 -0.03 -3.15 -2.51
N ASP A 36 -0.04 -2.70 -1.27
CA ASP A 36 1.19 -2.45 -0.54
C ASP A 36 1.98 -3.76 -0.33
N VAL A 37 1.30 -4.84 0.09
CA VAL A 37 1.94 -6.16 0.25
C VAL A 37 2.61 -6.63 -1.04
N VAL A 38 1.94 -6.48 -2.18
CA VAL A 38 2.49 -6.90 -3.48
C VAL A 38 3.67 -6.02 -3.89
N ALA A 39 3.59 -4.71 -3.68
CA ALA A 39 4.68 -3.77 -3.99
C ALA A 39 5.93 -4.08 -3.15
N ARG A 40 5.76 -4.28 -1.83
CA ARG A 40 6.83 -4.61 -0.89
C ARG A 40 7.48 -5.95 -1.21
N THR A 41 6.67 -6.97 -1.52
CA THR A 41 7.17 -8.29 -1.95
C THR A 41 7.97 -8.19 -3.27
N ALA A 42 7.52 -7.34 -4.19
CA ALA A 42 8.21 -7.10 -5.45
C ALA A 42 9.55 -6.36 -5.28
N GLN A 43 9.64 -5.40 -4.34
CA GLN A 43 10.87 -4.70 -3.96
C GLN A 43 11.86 -5.68 -3.32
N LEU A 44 11.38 -6.50 -2.37
CA LEU A 44 12.20 -7.52 -1.71
C LEU A 44 12.89 -8.44 -2.72
N GLY A 45 12.14 -8.95 -3.70
CA GLY A 45 12.70 -9.84 -4.73
C GLY A 45 13.65 -9.16 -5.73
N ARG A 46 13.66 -7.82 -5.85
CA ARG A 46 14.54 -7.08 -6.78
C ARG A 46 15.79 -6.53 -6.11
N ALA A 47 15.62 -5.93 -4.94
CA ALA A 47 16.63 -5.08 -4.31
C ALA A 47 16.85 -5.43 -2.82
N GLY A 48 16.25 -6.53 -2.36
CA GLY A 48 16.46 -7.06 -1.03
C GLY A 48 15.72 -6.31 0.08
N TRP A 49 16.06 -6.66 1.32
CA TRP A 49 15.37 -6.20 2.52
C TRP A 49 15.50 -4.69 2.77
N ALA A 50 16.65 -4.10 2.44
CA ALA A 50 16.86 -2.67 2.64
C ALA A 50 15.81 -1.86 1.88
N GLU A 51 15.66 -2.10 0.57
CA GLU A 51 14.66 -1.39 -0.24
C GLU A 51 13.23 -1.74 0.14
N ALA A 52 12.94 -3.00 0.44
CA ALA A 52 11.58 -3.42 0.81
C ALA A 52 11.09 -2.75 2.11
N LEU A 53 11.98 -2.56 3.08
CA LEU A 53 11.63 -2.04 4.41
C LEU A 53 11.93 -0.54 4.58
N ASN A 54 12.65 0.07 3.64
CA ASN A 54 12.88 1.50 3.65
C ASN A 54 11.56 2.28 3.55
N GLY A 55 11.45 3.33 4.37
CA GLY A 55 10.30 4.23 4.37
C GLY A 55 9.00 3.63 4.92
N LEU A 56 9.03 2.46 5.61
CA LEU A 56 7.84 1.95 6.30
C LEU A 56 7.34 2.92 7.38
N ARG A 57 8.28 3.57 8.08
CA ARG A 57 8.05 4.69 9.02
C ARG A 57 9.39 5.31 9.43
N PRO A 58 9.38 6.51 10.03
CA PRO A 58 10.58 7.08 10.61
C PRO A 58 11.25 6.15 11.63
N GLY A 59 12.57 6.03 11.53
CA GLY A 59 13.38 5.21 12.44
C GLY A 59 13.49 3.72 12.10
N ILE A 60 12.78 3.25 11.07
CA ILE A 60 12.98 1.89 10.54
C ILE A 60 14.14 1.84 9.58
N ARG A 61 15.05 0.88 9.79
CA ARG A 61 16.20 0.66 8.93
C ARG A 61 16.62 -0.80 8.94
N TRP A 62 16.92 -1.34 7.76
CA TRP A 62 17.65 -2.60 7.64
C TRP A 62 19.14 -2.36 7.92
N LEU A 63 19.69 -3.07 8.91
CA LEU A 63 21.09 -2.92 9.32
C LEU A 63 22.03 -3.96 8.66
N GLY A 64 21.48 -4.91 7.89
CA GLY A 64 22.24 -6.06 7.39
C GLY A 64 22.34 -7.19 8.41
N GLY A 65 22.86 -8.34 7.99
CA GLY A 65 23.05 -9.50 8.88
C GLY A 65 21.78 -9.96 9.61
N SER A 66 20.63 -9.93 8.92
CA SER A 66 19.31 -10.25 9.49
C SER A 66 18.84 -9.33 10.62
N ARG A 67 19.39 -8.12 10.73
CA ARG A 67 19.02 -7.15 11.77
C ARG A 67 18.13 -6.05 11.21
N LEU A 68 16.98 -5.88 11.85
CA LEU A 68 16.02 -4.81 11.58
C LEU A 68 15.96 -3.86 12.78
N GLN A 69 16.25 -2.58 12.55
CA GLN A 69 15.94 -1.53 13.49
C GLN A 69 14.48 -1.13 13.32
N ILE A 70 13.70 -1.22 14.40
CA ILE A 70 12.28 -0.83 14.42
C ILE A 70 12.03 0.52 15.08
N ASN A 71 12.97 1.09 15.83
CA ASN A 71 12.88 2.43 16.40
C ASN A 71 14.30 2.92 16.75
N THR A 72 14.43 4.19 17.13
CA THR A 72 15.73 4.80 17.50
C THR A 72 15.94 4.88 19.01
N TYR A 73 15.10 4.22 19.80
CA TYR A 73 15.25 4.18 21.26
C TYR A 73 16.33 3.16 21.63
N ASP A 74 17.01 3.42 22.74
CA ASP A 74 18.04 2.54 23.30
C ASP A 74 17.41 1.34 24.04
N ASN A 75 16.72 0.50 23.27
CA ASN A 75 16.16 -0.76 23.77
C ASN A 75 17.11 -1.91 23.41
N PRO A 76 17.23 -2.93 24.27
CA PRO A 76 18.01 -4.12 23.95
C PRO A 76 17.45 -4.81 22.69
N PRO A 77 18.32 -5.38 21.84
CA PRO A 77 17.90 -6.13 20.68
C PRO A 77 17.09 -7.37 21.08
N ARG A 78 16.18 -7.81 20.20
CA ARG A 78 15.41 -9.05 20.37
C ARG A 78 15.79 -10.04 19.29
N GLU A 79 16.13 -11.25 19.70
CA GLU A 79 16.33 -12.39 18.80
C GLU A 79 14.99 -13.04 18.47
N LEU A 80 14.77 -13.32 17.18
CA LEU A 80 13.49 -13.83 16.66
C LEU A 80 13.63 -15.23 16.04
N ASP A 81 14.69 -15.97 16.36
CA ASP A 81 15.08 -17.23 15.71
C ASP A 81 13.99 -18.31 15.65
N ARG A 82 13.00 -18.23 16.56
CA ARG A 82 11.85 -19.14 16.64
C ARG A 82 10.50 -18.43 16.61
N ALA A 83 10.51 -17.14 16.26
CA ALA A 83 9.33 -16.29 16.24
C ALA A 83 8.99 -15.85 14.81
N GLN A 84 7.70 -15.64 14.54
CA GLN A 84 7.27 -15.06 13.28
C GLN A 84 7.32 -13.53 13.36
N LEU A 85 7.95 -12.89 12.37
CA LEU A 85 7.85 -11.44 12.17
C LEU A 85 6.85 -11.15 11.03
N LEU A 86 5.76 -10.48 11.38
CA LEU A 86 4.71 -10.07 10.45
C LEU A 86 4.85 -8.59 10.12
N PHE A 87 4.71 -8.26 8.83
CA PHE A 87 4.58 -6.89 8.35
C PHE A 87 3.11 -6.65 7.99
N ILE A 88 2.45 -5.75 8.71
CA ILE A 88 1.00 -5.56 8.67
C ILE A 88 0.72 -4.14 8.15
N PRO A 89 0.32 -3.97 6.88
CA PRO A 89 -0.03 -2.66 6.36
C PRO A 89 -1.33 -2.17 6.98
N VAL A 90 -1.45 -0.85 7.15
CA VAL A 90 -2.67 -0.17 7.54
C VAL A 90 -2.88 1.08 6.68
N THR A 91 -4.14 1.49 6.49
CA THR A 91 -4.45 2.71 5.73
C THR A 91 -4.30 4.02 6.54
N PRO A 92 -4.53 4.08 7.87
CA PRO A 92 -4.24 5.27 8.65
C PRO A 92 -2.74 5.55 8.74
N GLY A 93 -2.35 6.82 8.88
CA GLY A 93 -0.95 7.26 8.99
C GLY A 93 -0.27 6.93 10.32
N GLN A 94 -0.68 5.86 11.00
CA GLN A 94 -0.14 5.42 12.28
C GLN A 94 0.66 4.13 12.14
N SER A 95 1.61 3.95 13.03
CA SER A 95 2.46 2.75 13.06
C SER A 95 2.72 2.33 14.49
N TRP A 96 2.72 1.04 14.74
CA TRP A 96 3.00 0.48 16.05
C TRP A 96 3.58 -0.92 15.92
N VAL A 97 3.98 -1.48 17.06
CA VAL A 97 4.41 -2.87 17.17
C VAL A 97 3.45 -3.61 18.08
N CYS A 98 3.17 -4.87 17.77
CA CYS A 98 2.39 -5.77 18.59
C CYS A 98 3.12 -7.10 18.74
N TRP A 99 2.81 -7.85 19.79
CA TRP A 99 3.48 -9.10 20.08
C TRP A 99 2.57 -10.07 20.83
N ASP A 100 2.80 -11.34 20.56
CA ASP A 100 2.36 -12.48 21.36
C ASP A 100 3.64 -13.25 21.72
N ILE A 101 4.22 -12.91 22.86
CA ILE A 101 5.54 -13.38 23.26
C ILE A 101 5.42 -14.84 23.74
N PRO A 102 6.29 -15.76 23.29
CA PRO A 102 7.47 -15.53 22.44
C PRO A 102 7.25 -15.80 20.94
N HIS A 103 6.01 -16.09 20.51
CA HIS A 103 5.73 -16.72 19.23
C HIS A 103 5.65 -15.77 18.03
N ARG A 104 5.11 -14.56 18.21
CA ARG A 104 4.80 -13.64 17.10
C ARG A 104 5.10 -12.19 17.44
N TYR A 105 5.64 -11.49 16.45
CA TYR A 105 5.86 -10.06 16.48
C TYR A 105 5.25 -9.46 15.21
N GLY A 106 4.53 -8.35 15.37
CA GLY A 106 3.94 -7.60 14.28
C GLY A 106 4.51 -6.20 14.22
N LEU A 107 4.93 -5.79 13.04
CA LEU A 107 5.18 -4.40 12.70
C LEU A 107 4.01 -3.89 11.89
N VAL A 108 3.23 -2.99 12.50
CA VAL A 108 2.12 -2.31 11.84
C VAL A 108 2.61 -1.00 11.24
N TYR A 109 2.37 -0.81 9.94
CA TYR A 109 2.94 0.31 9.20
C TYR A 109 1.94 0.89 8.17
N PRO A 110 1.98 2.21 7.90
CA PRO A 110 1.11 2.81 6.90
C PRO A 110 1.46 2.32 5.48
N CYS A 111 0.45 2.04 4.65
CA CYS A 111 0.67 1.84 3.23
C CYS A 111 1.46 3.02 2.63
N SER A 112 2.29 2.74 1.63
CA SER A 112 3.07 3.78 0.93
C SER A 112 2.19 4.95 0.45
N GLY A 113 2.71 6.18 0.52
CA GLY A 113 1.93 7.43 0.34
C GLY A 113 1.07 7.48 -0.93
N ALA A 114 1.56 6.96 -2.06
CA ALA A 114 0.78 6.89 -3.31
C ALA A 114 -0.50 6.04 -3.16
N LEU A 115 -0.47 4.98 -2.34
CA LEU A 115 -1.62 4.11 -2.05
C LEU A 115 -2.58 4.71 -1.01
N ALA A 116 -2.05 5.49 -0.07
CA ALA A 116 -2.84 6.21 0.93
C ALA A 116 -3.54 7.47 0.34
N GLU A 117 -2.89 8.15 -0.61
CA GLU A 117 -3.35 9.40 -1.24
C GLU A 117 -4.01 9.22 -2.62
N ALA A 118 -3.96 8.01 -3.20
CA ALA A 118 -4.51 7.70 -4.53
C ALA A 118 -5.99 8.10 -4.74
N GLY A 119 -6.74 8.37 -3.68
CA GLY A 119 -8.13 8.85 -3.77
C GLY A 119 -8.29 10.38 -3.78
N ARG A 120 -7.23 11.19 -3.67
CA ARG A 120 -7.34 12.64 -3.39
C ARG A 120 -6.59 13.58 -4.33
N MET A 121 -5.70 13.11 -5.19
CA MET A 121 -5.03 14.03 -6.13
C MET A 121 -5.91 14.34 -7.34
N PRO A 122 -6.36 15.59 -7.53
CA PRO A 122 -7.09 15.97 -8.73
C PRO A 122 -6.16 15.83 -9.95
N VAL A 123 -6.73 15.33 -11.05
CA VAL A 123 -6.02 15.24 -12.33
C VAL A 123 -5.74 16.66 -12.84
N PRO A 124 -4.49 17.05 -13.14
CA PRO A 124 -4.20 18.34 -13.74
C PRO A 124 -4.96 18.51 -15.06
N ALA A 125 -5.62 19.65 -15.24
CA ALA A 125 -6.50 19.89 -16.40
C ALA A 125 -5.77 19.74 -17.74
N ALA A 126 -4.53 20.19 -17.83
CA ALA A 126 -3.69 20.07 -19.03
C ALA A 126 -3.41 18.60 -19.39
N LEU A 127 -3.10 17.75 -18.40
CA LEU A 127 -2.89 16.32 -18.62
C LEU A 127 -4.20 15.64 -19.04
N GLY A 128 -5.30 16.00 -18.38
CA GLY A 128 -6.64 15.54 -18.74
C GLY A 128 -7.03 15.91 -20.18
N ALA A 129 -6.67 17.11 -20.65
CA ALA A 129 -6.91 17.53 -22.02
C ALA A 129 -6.06 16.75 -23.03
N LEU A 130 -4.79 16.48 -22.71
CA LEU A 130 -3.85 15.82 -23.62
C LEU A 130 -4.15 14.34 -23.83
N ILE A 131 -4.36 13.60 -22.74
CA ILE A 131 -4.54 12.14 -22.79
C ILE A 131 -5.92 11.70 -22.33
N GLY A 132 -6.84 12.59 -22.02
CA GLY A 132 -8.15 12.25 -21.47
C GLY A 132 -8.10 12.02 -19.95
N PRO A 133 -9.11 12.47 -19.20
CA PRO A 133 -9.08 12.53 -17.73
C PRO A 133 -8.92 11.15 -17.08
N ALA A 134 -9.57 10.11 -17.61
CA ALA A 134 -9.47 8.76 -17.07
C ALA A 134 -8.06 8.13 -17.26
N ARG A 135 -7.43 8.33 -18.43
CA ARG A 135 -6.06 7.84 -18.66
C ARG A 135 -5.05 8.62 -17.83
N ALA A 136 -5.25 9.93 -17.69
CA ALA A 136 -4.45 10.77 -16.82
C ALA A 136 -4.53 10.31 -15.35
N ALA A 137 -5.73 10.02 -14.84
CA ALA A 137 -5.91 9.45 -13.51
C ALA A 137 -5.14 8.12 -13.33
N VAL A 138 -5.31 7.18 -14.27
CA VAL A 138 -4.58 5.90 -14.24
C VAL A 138 -3.06 6.12 -14.28
N LEU A 139 -2.57 7.01 -15.13
CA LEU A 139 -1.13 7.31 -15.24
C LEU A 139 -0.58 7.91 -13.94
N LEU A 140 -1.31 8.82 -13.29
CA LEU A 140 -0.90 9.42 -12.01
C LEU A 140 -0.84 8.39 -10.88
N LEU A 141 -1.83 7.50 -10.80
CA LEU A 141 -1.86 6.40 -9.83
C LEU A 141 -0.67 5.45 -9.96
N LEU A 142 -0.11 5.32 -11.17
CA LEU A 142 1.02 4.44 -11.47
C LEU A 142 2.40 5.03 -11.10
N ALA A 143 2.44 6.08 -10.27
CA ALA A 143 3.66 6.51 -9.57
C ALA A 143 4.29 5.37 -8.75
N SER A 144 3.47 4.44 -8.27
CA SER A 144 3.90 3.15 -7.71
C SER A 144 3.32 1.99 -8.52
N PRO A 145 3.96 0.81 -8.56
CA PRO A 145 3.43 -0.33 -9.30
C PRO A 145 2.06 -0.81 -8.79
N LEU A 146 1.06 -0.92 -9.67
CA LEU A 146 -0.30 -1.36 -9.34
C LEU A 146 -0.81 -2.42 -10.32
N SER A 147 -1.62 -3.36 -9.84
CA SER A 147 -2.38 -4.28 -10.69
C SER A 147 -3.64 -3.64 -11.26
N THR A 148 -4.22 -4.27 -12.28
CA THR A 148 -5.51 -3.83 -12.85
C THR A 148 -6.61 -3.79 -11.79
N THR A 149 -6.67 -4.78 -10.90
CA THR A 149 -7.68 -4.84 -9.83
C THR A 149 -7.53 -3.70 -8.82
N GLN A 150 -6.30 -3.27 -8.55
CA GLN A 150 -6.01 -2.12 -7.69
C GLN A 150 -6.40 -0.82 -8.38
N LEU A 151 -6.12 -0.66 -9.67
CA LEU A 151 -6.56 0.51 -10.43
C LEU A 151 -8.09 0.61 -10.53
N VAL A 152 -8.81 -0.52 -10.71
CA VAL A 152 -10.28 -0.57 -10.60
C VAL A 152 -10.75 -0.05 -9.24
N ALA A 153 -10.02 -0.36 -8.17
CA ALA A 153 -10.33 0.12 -6.83
C ALA A 153 -10.14 1.61 -6.65
N LEU A 154 -9.03 2.12 -7.14
CA LEU A 154 -8.63 3.51 -6.92
C LEU A 154 -9.40 4.47 -7.83
N THR A 155 -9.79 4.02 -9.03
CA THR A 155 -10.52 4.84 -10.00
C THR A 155 -12.04 4.71 -9.89
N GLY A 156 -12.56 3.63 -9.28
CA GLY A 156 -13.99 3.30 -9.31
C GLY A 156 -14.49 2.83 -10.69
N GLN A 157 -13.62 2.76 -11.70
CA GLN A 157 -13.97 2.35 -13.06
C GLN A 157 -13.98 0.82 -13.19
N GLY A 158 -14.86 0.30 -14.05
CA GLY A 158 -14.95 -1.16 -14.30
C GLY A 158 -13.69 -1.75 -14.95
N LEU A 159 -13.49 -3.06 -14.76
CA LEU A 159 -12.29 -3.79 -15.22
C LEU A 159 -11.99 -3.59 -16.72
N GLY A 160 -13.02 -3.62 -17.57
CA GLY A 160 -12.86 -3.41 -19.02
C GLY A 160 -12.41 -1.99 -19.38
N SER A 161 -12.85 -0.98 -18.62
CA SER A 161 -12.44 0.42 -18.81
C SER A 161 -10.98 0.60 -18.40
N VAL A 162 -10.62 0.16 -17.19
CA VAL A 162 -9.23 0.22 -16.70
C VAL A 162 -8.28 -0.56 -17.60
N GLY A 163 -8.66 -1.78 -18.02
CA GLY A 163 -7.87 -2.59 -18.95
C GLY A 163 -7.64 -1.90 -20.30
N ARG A 164 -8.65 -1.20 -20.83
CA ARG A 164 -8.52 -0.40 -22.06
C ARG A 164 -7.56 0.76 -21.88
N HIS A 165 -7.67 1.50 -20.77
CA HIS A 165 -6.75 2.60 -20.46
C HIS A 165 -5.31 2.11 -20.35
N LEU A 166 -5.07 1.01 -19.62
CA LEU A 166 -3.75 0.41 -19.48
C LEU A 166 -3.16 -0.05 -20.81
N ARG A 167 -3.96 -0.66 -21.68
CA ARG A 167 -3.50 -1.05 -23.03
C ARG A 167 -3.04 0.16 -23.83
N ILE A 168 -3.84 1.23 -23.88
CA ILE A 168 -3.47 2.46 -24.60
C ILE A 168 -2.18 3.06 -24.03
N LEU A 169 -2.04 3.12 -22.70
CA LEU A 169 -0.83 3.64 -22.05
C LEU A 169 0.39 2.75 -22.30
N LEU A 170 0.21 1.43 -22.39
CA LEU A 170 1.27 0.47 -22.75
C LEU A 170 1.71 0.68 -24.19
N ASP A 171 0.76 0.75 -25.11
CA ASP A 171 1.02 0.92 -26.54
C ASP A 171 1.71 2.27 -26.82
N ALA A 172 1.39 3.30 -26.03
CA ALA A 172 2.05 4.61 -26.06
C ALA A 172 3.43 4.63 -25.35
N GLY A 173 3.87 3.52 -24.75
CA GLY A 173 5.15 3.45 -24.03
C GLY A 173 5.21 4.23 -22.71
N LEU A 174 4.07 4.72 -22.20
CA LEU A 174 3.98 5.52 -20.97
C LEU A 174 3.98 4.65 -19.70
N VAL A 175 3.60 3.39 -19.83
CA VAL A 175 3.65 2.40 -18.75
C VAL A 175 4.30 1.12 -19.24
N ARG A 176 4.85 0.34 -18.31
CA ARG A 176 5.29 -1.04 -18.51
C ARG A 176 4.53 -1.96 -17.57
N ARG A 177 4.61 -3.26 -17.83
CA ARG A 177 4.06 -4.30 -16.97
C ARG A 177 5.10 -5.35 -16.61
N ARG A 178 4.98 -5.93 -15.41
CA ARG A 178 5.76 -7.09 -14.97
C ARG A 178 4.86 -8.05 -14.20
N ARG A 179 5.07 -9.36 -14.39
CA ARG A 179 4.46 -10.38 -13.54
C ARG A 179 5.10 -10.37 -12.15
N ALA A 180 4.26 -10.42 -11.12
CA ALA A 180 4.64 -10.55 -9.72
C ALA A 180 3.76 -11.66 -9.11
N GLY A 181 4.29 -12.89 -9.07
CA GLY A 181 3.54 -14.08 -8.68
C GLY A 181 2.30 -14.30 -9.55
N ARG A 182 1.12 -14.24 -8.93
CA ARG A 182 -0.19 -14.46 -9.57
C ARG A 182 -0.76 -13.20 -10.23
N SER A 183 -0.11 -12.05 -10.09
CA SER A 183 -0.62 -10.76 -10.56
C SER A 183 0.29 -10.14 -11.62
N VAL A 184 -0.28 -9.28 -12.45
CA VAL A 184 0.47 -8.39 -13.35
C VAL A 184 0.41 -6.99 -12.78
N LEU A 185 1.57 -6.40 -12.54
CA LEU A 185 1.72 -5.03 -12.08
C LEU A 185 2.09 -4.14 -13.25
N TYR A 186 1.50 -2.96 -13.29
CA TYR A 186 1.78 -1.87 -14.20
C TYR A 186 2.53 -0.79 -13.45
N PHE A 187 3.43 -0.06 -14.11
CA PHE A 187 4.19 1.04 -13.52
C PHE A 187 4.60 2.01 -14.63
N ARG A 188 4.79 3.29 -14.31
CA ARG A 188 5.22 4.29 -15.29
C ARG A 188 6.61 3.98 -15.84
N THR A 189 6.81 4.34 -17.11
CA THR A 189 8.14 4.49 -17.69
C THR A 189 8.69 5.89 -17.38
N GLU A 190 9.94 6.13 -17.73
CA GLU A 190 10.53 7.47 -17.68
C GLU A 190 9.71 8.49 -18.50
N ALA A 191 9.23 8.11 -19.69
CA ALA A 191 8.35 8.95 -20.49
C ALA A 191 7.02 9.25 -19.78
N GLY A 192 6.43 8.24 -19.11
CA GLY A 192 5.25 8.41 -18.28
C GLY A 192 5.47 9.36 -17.10
N ASP A 193 6.64 9.28 -16.46
CA ASP A 193 7.02 10.18 -15.36
C ASP A 193 7.24 11.62 -15.84
N ILE A 194 7.89 11.83 -16.98
CA ILE A 194 8.06 13.16 -17.60
C ILE A 194 6.68 13.76 -17.90
N LEU A 195 5.79 12.98 -18.52
CA LEU A 195 4.45 13.44 -18.86
C LEU A 195 3.62 13.80 -17.62
N ALA A 196 3.71 12.98 -16.56
CA ALA A 196 3.01 13.24 -15.31
C ALA A 196 3.50 14.50 -14.58
N ARG A 197 4.80 14.82 -14.68
CA ARG A 197 5.40 16.03 -14.07
C ARG A 197 5.19 17.29 -14.90
N GLY A 198 5.25 17.21 -16.23
CA GLY A 198 5.15 18.36 -17.13
C GLY A 198 3.76 19.00 -17.21
N ALA A 199 2.77 18.44 -16.52
CA ALA A 199 1.41 18.98 -16.45
C ALA A 199 1.08 19.65 -15.11
N GLY A 200 2.07 19.79 -14.22
CA GLY A 200 1.97 20.48 -12.93
C GLY A 200 2.64 21.85 -12.95
#